data_AF-A0A3M3KTW0-F1
#
_entry.id   AF-A0A3M3KTW0-F1
#
_cell.length_a   1.000
_cell.length_b   1.000
_cell.length_c   1.000
_cell.angle_alpha   90.00
_cell.angle_beta   90.00
_cell.angle_gamma   90.00
#
_symmetry.space_group_name_H-M   'P 1'
#
loop_
_entity.id
_entity.type
_entity.pdbx_description
1 polymer ?
#
loop_
_entity_poly.entity_id
_entity_poly.type
_entity_poly.pdbx_seq_one_letter_code
_entity_poly.pdbx_strand_id
1 'polypeptide(L)'
;ASHWKLDNLIAIIDVNNQQADGHSSEVLAFEPIVDRWQAFGWFTQRVDGNDLNALVLAFDAARQHDGAQPRVIICDTKMGKGVAFLETREKTHFIRVDEHEWDVALNNLDEGKTV
;
A
#
# COMPACT_ATOMS: atom_id res chain seq x y z
N ALA A 1 -6.14 -6.36 -18.77
CA ALA A 1 -6.78 -7.29 -17.81
C ALA A 1 -8.30 -7.32 -17.96
N SER A 2 -9.00 -6.18 -17.82
CA SER A 2 -10.47 -6.13 -17.94
C SER A 2 -11.03 -6.74 -19.24
N HIS A 3 -10.49 -6.38 -20.41
CA HIS A 3 -10.85 -7.00 -21.69
C HIS A 3 -10.79 -8.54 -21.68
N TRP A 4 -9.80 -9.10 -20.99
CA TRP A 4 -9.56 -10.54 -20.90
C TRP A 4 -10.29 -11.22 -19.74
N LYS A 5 -11.09 -10.46 -18.97
CA LYS A 5 -11.88 -10.96 -17.85
C LYS A 5 -11.08 -11.76 -16.82
N LEU A 6 -9.91 -11.24 -16.45
CA LEU A 6 -9.00 -11.91 -15.52
C LEU A 6 -9.48 -11.75 -14.06
N ASP A 7 -10.57 -12.40 -13.70
CA ASP A 7 -11.16 -12.38 -12.35
C ASP A 7 -10.32 -13.06 -11.26
N ASN A 8 -9.36 -13.88 -11.68
CA ASN A 8 -8.33 -14.47 -10.84
C ASN A 8 -7.10 -13.58 -10.62
N LEU A 9 -7.04 -12.38 -11.21
CA LEU A 9 -5.94 -11.43 -11.01
C LEU A 9 -6.30 -10.40 -9.93
N ILE A 10 -5.45 -10.32 -8.90
CA ILE A 10 -5.50 -9.29 -7.87
C ILE A 10 -4.21 -8.46 -7.93
N ALA A 11 -4.35 -7.16 -8.23
CA ALA A 11 -3.27 -6.18 -8.12
C ALA A 11 -3.33 -5.47 -6.76
N ILE A 12 -2.16 -5.12 -6.24
CA ILE A 12 -2.01 -4.33 -5.02
C ILE A 12 -1.26 -3.05 -5.40
N ILE A 13 -1.76 -1.91 -4.96
CA ILE A 13 -1.12 -0.62 -5.17
C ILE A 13 -0.72 -0.09 -3.81
N ASP A 14 0.58 0.08 -3.61
CA ASP A 14 1.12 0.74 -2.43
C ASP A 14 1.06 2.26 -2.61
N VAL A 15 0.17 2.92 -1.87
CA VAL A 15 0.02 4.37 -1.82
C VAL A 15 0.67 4.86 -0.53
N ASN A 16 1.98 5.03 -0.57
CA ASN A 16 2.77 5.59 0.53
C ASN A 16 3.06 7.10 0.40
N ASN A 17 2.60 7.72 -0.69
CA ASN A 17 2.82 9.12 -1.09
C ASN A 17 4.30 9.53 -1.21
N GLN A 18 5.21 8.59 -1.51
CA GLN A 18 6.64 8.85 -1.65
C GLN A 18 7.12 8.44 -3.05
N GLN A 19 7.99 9.28 -3.63
CA GLN A 19 8.74 8.97 -4.84
C GLN A 19 10.12 9.65 -4.80
N ALA A 20 10.96 9.41 -5.81
CA ALA A 20 12.34 9.92 -5.84
C ALA A 20 12.44 11.44 -5.67
N ASP A 21 11.51 12.18 -6.26
CA ASP A 21 11.51 13.65 -6.30
C ASP A 21 10.62 14.30 -5.21
N GLY A 22 10.20 13.54 -4.20
CA GLY A 22 9.38 14.03 -3.08
C GLY A 22 8.01 13.38 -3.00
N HIS A 23 7.01 14.11 -2.48
CA HIS A 23 5.66 13.57 -2.34
C HIS A 23 4.98 13.38 -3.69
N SER A 24 4.45 12.18 -3.93
CA SER A 24 3.78 11.85 -5.19
C SER A 24 2.58 12.77 -5.47
N SER A 25 1.87 13.20 -4.42
CA SER A 25 0.77 14.17 -4.51
C SER A 25 1.17 15.55 -5.04
N GLU A 26 2.43 15.95 -4.87
CA GLU A 26 2.96 17.26 -5.25
C GLU A 26 3.66 17.22 -6.62
N VAL A 27 4.31 16.10 -6.94
CA VAL A 27 5.10 15.97 -8.16
C VAL A 27 4.31 15.34 -9.31
N LEU A 28 3.65 14.19 -9.08
CA LEU A 28 2.83 13.50 -10.09
C LEU A 28 1.56 12.93 -9.45
N ALA A 29 0.58 13.81 -9.27
CA ALA A 29 -0.66 13.48 -8.58
C ALA A 29 -1.42 12.32 -9.25
N PHE A 30 -1.77 11.32 -8.47
CA PHE A 30 -2.44 10.11 -8.91
C PHE A 30 -3.97 10.14 -8.69
N GLU A 31 -4.48 11.10 -7.92
CA GLU A 31 -5.91 11.21 -7.62
C GLU A 31 -6.74 11.74 -8.81
N PRO A 32 -8.01 11.33 -8.96
CA PRO A 32 -8.72 10.32 -8.16
C PRO A 32 -8.35 8.88 -8.61
N ILE A 33 -7.57 8.15 -7.80
CA ILE A 33 -7.01 6.85 -8.24
C ILE A 33 -8.07 5.75 -8.30
N VAL A 34 -9.02 5.77 -7.36
CA VAL A 34 -10.14 4.80 -7.32
C VAL A 34 -10.98 4.90 -8.60
N ASP A 35 -11.42 6.10 -8.96
CA ASP A 35 -12.25 6.34 -10.13
C ASP A 35 -11.53 5.94 -11.43
N ARG A 36 -10.22 6.20 -11.52
CA ARG A 36 -9.40 5.80 -12.67
C ARG A 36 -9.41 4.28 -12.85
N TRP A 37 -9.19 3.51 -11.79
CA TRP A 37 -9.21 2.03 -11.88
C TRP A 37 -10.59 1.46 -12.18
N GLN A 38 -11.63 2.02 -11.58
CA GLN A 38 -13.01 1.67 -11.90
C GLN A 38 -13.32 1.94 -13.38
N ALA A 39 -12.88 3.08 -13.92
CA ALA A 39 -13.05 3.42 -15.34
C ALA A 39 -12.31 2.45 -16.29
N PHE A 40 -11.20 1.86 -15.84
CA PHE A 40 -10.52 0.77 -16.56
C PHE A 40 -11.19 -0.60 -16.40
N GLY A 41 -12.34 -0.66 -15.73
CA GLY A 41 -13.16 -1.87 -15.56
C GLY A 41 -12.58 -2.85 -14.55
N TRP A 42 -12.03 -2.36 -13.44
CA TRP A 42 -11.52 -3.15 -12.32
C TRP A 42 -12.43 -3.04 -11.09
N PHE A 43 -12.57 -4.14 -10.36
CA PHE A 43 -13.18 -4.12 -9.04
C PHE A 43 -12.16 -3.52 -8.08
N THR A 44 -12.48 -2.34 -7.57
CA THR A 44 -11.51 -1.47 -6.91
C THR A 44 -11.92 -1.25 -5.47
N GLN A 45 -10.97 -1.49 -4.57
CA GLN A 45 -11.09 -1.23 -3.14
C GLN A 45 -9.95 -0.29 -2.72
N ARG A 46 -10.19 0.58 -1.73
CA ARG A 46 -9.15 1.35 -1.05
C ARG A 46 -9.25 1.12 0.44
N VAL A 47 -8.14 0.78 1.08
CA VAL A 47 -8.09 0.39 2.50
C VAL A 47 -6.84 0.96 3.18
N ASP A 48 -6.86 1.01 4.51
CA ASP A 48 -5.65 1.18 5.31
C ASP A 48 -4.76 -0.05 5.10
N GLY A 49 -3.62 0.14 4.44
CA GLY A 49 -2.66 -0.91 4.13
C GLY A 49 -1.76 -1.30 5.31
N ASN A 50 -1.89 -0.62 6.45
CA ASN A 50 -1.21 -0.96 7.70
C ASN A 50 -2.14 -1.65 8.73
N ASP A 51 -3.42 -1.86 8.39
CA ASP A 51 -4.37 -2.67 9.17
C ASP A 51 -4.55 -4.06 8.54
N LEU A 52 -4.05 -5.09 9.22
CA LEU A 52 -4.17 -6.48 8.77
C LEU A 52 -5.62 -6.94 8.63
N ASN A 53 -6.53 -6.50 9.50
CA ASN A 53 -7.95 -6.88 9.42
C ASN A 53 -8.60 -6.25 8.18
N ALA A 54 -8.29 -4.98 7.89
CA ALA A 54 -8.75 -4.31 6.68
C ALA A 54 -8.25 -5.02 5.41
N LEU A 55 -6.98 -5.44 5.41
CA LEU A 55 -6.41 -6.21 4.30
C LEU A 55 -7.10 -7.57 4.12
N VAL A 56 -7.28 -8.34 5.20
CA VAL A 56 -7.98 -9.65 5.13
C VAL A 56 -9.38 -9.48 4.54
N LEU A 57 -10.15 -8.51 5.05
CA LEU A 57 -11.50 -8.23 4.54
C LEU A 57 -11.48 -7.82 3.06
N ALA A 58 -10.50 -7.02 2.63
CA ALA A 58 -10.36 -6.62 1.23
C ALA A 58 -10.01 -7.80 0.30
N PHE A 59 -9.14 -8.70 0.74
CA PHE A 59 -8.82 -9.92 0.00
C PHE A 59 -10.00 -10.87 -0.07
N ASP A 60 -10.75 -11.03 1.01
CA ASP A 60 -11.96 -11.85 1.03
C ASP A 60 -13.01 -11.28 0.07
N ALA A 61 -13.27 -9.98 0.12
CA ALA A 61 -14.18 -9.31 -0.80
C ALA A 61 -13.72 -9.45 -2.27
N ALA A 62 -12.41 -9.31 -2.54
CA ALA A 62 -11.87 -9.50 -3.89
C ALA A 62 -12.07 -10.93 -4.40
N ARG A 63 -11.86 -11.94 -3.55
CA ARG A 63 -12.01 -13.36 -3.91
C ARG A 63 -13.47 -13.77 -4.06
N GLN A 64 -14.38 -13.16 -3.28
CA GLN A 64 -15.81 -13.47 -3.27
C GLN A 64 -16.61 -12.63 -4.29
N HIS A 65 -16.00 -11.65 -4.95
CA HIS A 65 -16.68 -10.85 -5.96
C HIS A 65 -17.05 -11.69 -7.19
N ASP A 66 -18.33 -11.75 -7.53
CA ASP A 66 -18.88 -12.56 -8.62
C ASP A 66 -18.58 -12.01 -10.03
N GLY A 67 -18.10 -10.76 -10.13
CA GLY A 67 -17.88 -10.11 -11.42
C GLY A 67 -16.61 -10.60 -12.14
N ALA A 68 -16.69 -10.81 -13.45
CA ALA A 68 -15.58 -11.26 -14.30
C ALA A 68 -14.46 -10.21 -14.55
N GLN A 69 -14.46 -9.09 -13.83
CA GLN A 69 -13.42 -8.05 -13.91
C GLN A 69 -12.14 -8.50 -13.21
N PRO A 70 -10.96 -7.88 -13.38
CA PRO A 70 -9.83 -8.04 -12.44
C PRO A 70 -10.06 -7.27 -11.13
N ARG A 71 -9.25 -7.54 -10.10
CA ARG A 71 -9.34 -6.91 -8.76
C ARG A 71 -8.14 -6.00 -8.51
N VAL A 72 -8.35 -4.84 -7.91
CA VAL A 72 -7.27 -3.99 -7.40
C VAL A 72 -7.58 -3.55 -5.98
N ILE A 73 -6.58 -3.68 -5.10
CA ILE A 73 -6.62 -3.21 -3.72
C ILE A 73 -5.60 -2.07 -3.62
N ILE A 74 -6.09 -0.87 -3.40
CA ILE A 74 -5.29 0.33 -3.17
C ILE A 74 -5.05 0.43 -1.67
N CYS A 75 -3.80 0.32 -1.27
CA CYS A 75 -3.39 0.31 0.13
C CYS A 75 -2.79 1.66 0.47
N ASP A 76 -3.45 2.44 1.32
CA ASP A 76 -2.82 3.61 1.92
C ASP A 76 -1.83 3.12 2.98
N THR A 77 -0.54 3.26 2.75
CA THR A 77 0.49 2.79 3.69
C THR A 77 1.34 3.94 4.20
N LYS A 78 1.98 3.70 5.35
CA LYS A 78 3.04 4.55 5.86
C LYS A 78 4.39 3.92 5.55
N MET A 79 5.25 4.65 4.85
CA MET A 79 6.59 4.17 4.59
C MET A 79 7.41 4.12 5.89
N GLY A 80 8.15 3.02 6.09
CA GLY A 80 8.87 2.78 7.36
C GLY A 80 7.97 2.41 8.53
N LYS A 81 6.69 2.06 8.29
CA LYS A 81 5.71 1.71 9.34
C LYS A 81 6.32 0.77 10.39
N GLY A 82 6.19 1.14 11.66
CA GLY A 82 6.64 0.35 12.80
C GLY A 82 8.06 0.68 13.27
N VAL A 83 8.77 1.57 12.59
CA VAL A 83 10.07 2.09 13.05
C VAL A 83 10.01 3.62 13.09
N ALA A 84 9.86 4.18 14.29
CA ALA A 84 9.48 5.60 14.47
C ALA A 84 10.41 6.59 13.75
N PHE A 85 11.72 6.36 13.76
CA PHE A 85 12.68 7.26 13.11
C PHE A 85 12.72 7.12 11.58
N LEU A 86 12.27 5.99 11.04
CA LEU A 86 12.15 5.78 9.59
C LEU A 86 10.88 6.43 9.05
N GLU A 87 9.81 6.44 9.86
CA GLU A 87 8.53 7.08 9.53
C GLU A 87 8.62 8.62 9.40
N THR A 88 9.64 9.25 10.00
CA THR A 88 9.82 10.72 10.01
C THR A 88 11.03 11.19 9.18
N ARG A 89 11.79 10.26 8.60
CA ARG A 89 12.98 10.57 7.80
C ARG A 89 12.59 11.37 6.56
N GLU A 90 13.40 12.34 6.16
CA GLU A 90 13.07 13.27 5.05
C GLU A 90 13.27 12.63 3.67
N LYS A 91 14.27 11.76 3.51
CA LYS A 91 14.54 11.01 2.28
C LYS A 91 14.14 9.57 2.45
N THR A 92 12.93 9.26 2.01
CA THR A 92 12.35 7.95 2.27
C THR A 92 12.38 7.08 1.02
N HIS A 93 12.38 7.61 -0.21
CA HIS A 93 12.44 6.75 -1.41
C HIS A 93 13.66 5.81 -1.44
N PHE A 94 14.78 6.26 -0.85
CA PHE A 94 15.92 5.41 -0.51
C PHE A 94 16.17 5.46 1.00
N ILE A 95 15.34 4.77 1.78
CA ILE A 95 15.61 4.61 3.21
C ILE A 95 16.93 3.86 3.36
N ARG A 96 17.95 4.59 3.82
CA ARG A 96 19.17 3.99 4.35
C ARG A 96 18.97 3.76 5.84
N VAL A 97 19.42 2.61 6.33
CA VAL A 97 19.52 2.32 7.76
C VAL A 97 21.01 2.21 8.06
N ASP A 98 21.54 3.13 8.86
CA ASP A 98 22.96 3.11 9.22
C ASP A 98 23.25 1.96 10.18
N GLU A 99 24.51 1.53 10.26
CA GLU A 99 24.92 0.35 11.05
C GLU A 99 24.41 0.41 12.51
N HIS A 100 24.52 1.58 13.14
CA HIS A 100 24.10 1.81 14.52
C HIS A 100 22.57 1.93 14.70
N GLU A 101 21.80 2.05 13.62
CA GLU A 101 20.33 2.19 13.66
C GLU A 101 19.62 0.82 13.60
N TRP A 102 20.33 -0.25 13.23
CA TRP A 102 19.74 -1.58 13.05
C TRP A 102 19.12 -2.13 14.34
N ASP A 103 19.87 -2.11 15.44
CA ASP A 103 19.37 -2.61 16.73
C ASP A 103 18.18 -1.78 17.21
N VAL A 104 18.20 -0.47 16.96
CA VAL A 104 17.07 0.42 17.29
C VAL A 104 15.85 0.04 16.46
N ALA A 105 15.99 -0.15 15.15
CA ALA A 105 14.89 -0.53 14.27
C ALA A 105 14.28 -1.88 14.67
N LEU A 106 15.12 -2.88 14.99
CA LEU A 106 14.68 -4.19 15.45
C LEU A 106 13.90 -4.10 16.76
N ASN A 107 14.42 -3.36 17.74
CA ASN A 107 13.73 -3.15 19.02
C ASN A 107 12.35 -2.48 18.82
N ASN A 108 12.25 -1.47 17.95
CA ASN A 108 10.96 -0.83 17.63
C ASN A 108 9.95 -1.85 17.06
N LEU A 109 10.39 -2.71 16.14
CA LEU A 109 9.53 -3.74 15.56
C LEU A 109 9.11 -4.80 16.58
N ASP A 110 10.00 -5.18 17.49
CA ASP A 110 9.69 -6.16 18.53
C ASP A 110 8.74 -5.61 19.60
N GLU A 111 8.90 -4.34 20.00
CA GLU A 111 7.94 -3.64 20.87
C GLU A 111 6.56 -3.52 20.23
N GLY A 112 6.51 -3.33 18.90
CA GLY A 112 5.28 -3.23 18.12
C GLY A 112 4.56 -4.56 17.87
N LYS A 113 5.22 -5.71 18.11
CA LYS A 113 4.59 -7.04 18.08
C LYS A 113 3.78 -7.24 19.36
N THR A 114 2.61 -6.63 19.44
CA THR A 114 1.63 -7.03 20.46
C THR A 114 1.27 -8.51 20.24
N VAL A 115 1.47 -9.33 21.29
CA VAL A 115 1.03 -10.74 21.38
C VAL A 115 -0.49 -10.83 21.30
#